data_AF-A0A7C5HQK3-F1
#
_entry.id   AF-A0A7C5HQK3-F1
#
_cell.length_a   1.000
_cell.length_b   1.000
_cell.length_c   1.000
_cell.angle_alpha   90.00
_cell.angle_beta   90.00
_cell.angle_gamma   90.00
#
_symmetry.space_group_name_H-M   'P 1'
#
loop_
_entity.id
_entity.type
_entity.pdbx_description
1 polymer ?
#
loop_
_entity_poly.entity_id
_entity_poly.type
_entity_poly.pdbx_seq_one_letter_code
_entity_poly.pdbx_strand_id
1 'polypeptide(L)'
;MNGKQRILKALSIKEADRVPLFIHGINEGPIMGVSKHLMEGLPLGKQVHQMNDDEKGMLIETLLRVLEEFEIDGYTCLPFGPGTEFSNDVDLVDDWGVGFTRSPYGIPVPSRHPVQTAADLDCFEPPAPSRDHLLLVDVLKDRFQDEKAIFWMMRGAFVRSWRLIGMTNYMMMMYDNPDFIHCVAEMVTRFSLDQLNML
;
A
#
# COMPACT_ATOMS: atom_id res chain seq x y z
N MET A 1 -2.98 -12.58 25.98
CA MET A 1 -1.91 -12.15 25.06
C MET A 1 -2.44 -10.94 24.30
N ASN A 2 -1.62 -9.93 23.99
CA ASN A 2 -2.09 -8.87 23.08
C ASN A 2 -1.99 -9.32 21.61
N GLY A 3 -2.56 -8.53 20.70
CA GLY A 3 -2.63 -8.87 19.27
C GLY A 3 -1.25 -9.05 18.64
N LYS A 4 -0.32 -8.15 18.96
CA LYS A 4 1.07 -8.22 18.50
C LYS A 4 1.76 -9.51 18.92
N GLN A 5 1.71 -9.83 20.22
CA GLN A 5 2.29 -11.06 20.77
C GLN A 5 1.68 -12.32 20.14
N ARG A 6 0.36 -12.31 19.91
CA ARG A 6 -0.38 -13.43 19.30
C ARG A 6 0.09 -13.70 17.88
N ILE A 7 0.20 -12.66 17.06
CA ILE A 7 0.71 -12.75 15.70
C ILE A 7 2.17 -13.22 15.68
N LEU A 8 3.04 -12.62 16.49
CA LEU A 8 4.45 -12.99 16.53
C LEU A 8 4.66 -14.45 16.96
N LYS A 9 3.86 -14.94 17.91
CA LYS A 9 3.92 -16.33 18.37
C LYS A 9 3.49 -17.29 17.26
N ALA A 10 2.40 -16.99 16.54
CA ALA A 10 1.94 -17.77 15.41
C ALA A 10 2.96 -17.78 14.25
N LEU A 11 3.53 -16.62 13.89
CA LEU A 11 4.59 -16.52 12.87
C LEU A 11 5.87 -17.28 13.26
N SER A 12 6.11 -17.41 14.57
CA SER A 12 7.21 -18.22 15.11
C SER A 12 6.89 -19.71 15.22
N ILE A 13 5.78 -20.18 14.62
CA ILE A 13 5.34 -21.58 14.66
C ILE A 13 5.16 -22.07 16.11
N LYS A 14 4.59 -21.21 16.96
CA LYS A 14 4.26 -21.52 18.36
C LYS A 14 2.76 -21.32 18.62
N GLU A 15 2.21 -22.08 19.56
CA GLU A 15 0.79 -22.00 19.92
C GLU A 15 0.47 -20.68 20.64
N ALA A 16 -0.41 -19.88 20.04
CA ALA A 16 -0.94 -18.66 20.65
C ALA A 16 -2.19 -18.95 21.50
N ASP A 17 -2.69 -17.96 22.25
CA ASP A 17 -3.88 -18.13 23.10
C ASP A 17 -5.19 -18.26 22.28
N ARG A 18 -5.22 -17.74 21.05
CA ARG A 18 -6.24 -18.01 20.01
C ARG A 18 -5.62 -17.80 18.63
N VAL A 19 -6.31 -18.23 17.57
CA VAL A 19 -5.88 -17.97 16.18
C VAL A 19 -5.85 -16.46 15.94
N PRO A 20 -4.71 -15.86 15.54
CA PRO A 20 -4.65 -14.42 15.28
C PRO A 20 -5.46 -14.04 14.03
N LEU A 21 -6.09 -12.87 14.09
CA LEU A 21 -6.82 -12.28 12.97
C LEU A 21 -6.21 -10.93 12.61
N PHE A 22 -5.89 -10.72 11.34
CA PHE A 22 -5.53 -9.40 10.82
C PHE A 22 -6.35 -9.08 9.57
N ILE A 23 -6.55 -7.79 9.34
CA ILE A 23 -7.24 -7.32 8.13
C ILE A 23 -6.18 -6.94 7.09
N HIS A 24 -6.27 -7.60 5.93
CA HIS A 24 -5.47 -7.24 4.77
C HIS A 24 -6.19 -6.14 3.98
N GLY A 25 -5.59 -4.94 3.97
CA GLY A 25 -5.98 -3.74 3.20
C GLY A 25 -7.45 -3.66 2.80
N ILE A 26 -8.26 -2.93 3.56
CA ILE A 26 -9.66 -2.67 3.22
C ILE A 26 -9.83 -1.29 2.60
N ASN A 27 -10.61 -1.21 1.52
CA ASN A 27 -10.99 0.04 0.91
C ASN A 27 -12.13 0.71 1.69
N GLU A 28 -12.40 1.96 1.35
CA GLU A 28 -13.35 2.84 2.00
C GLU A 28 -14.77 2.27 2.02
N GLY A 29 -15.19 1.55 0.97
CA GLY A 29 -16.53 0.96 0.87
C GLY A 29 -16.85 -0.03 2.01
N PRO A 30 -16.07 -1.11 2.17
CA PRO A 30 -16.18 -2.04 3.30
C PRO A 30 -15.99 -1.38 4.67
N ILE A 31 -15.01 -0.48 4.84
CA ILE A 31 -14.82 0.24 6.13
C ILE A 31 -16.13 0.92 6.52
N MET A 32 -16.67 1.74 5.64
CA MET A 32 -17.91 2.46 5.91
C MET A 32 -19.12 1.53 6.00
N GLY A 33 -19.15 0.47 5.19
CA GLY A 33 -20.23 -0.51 5.15
C GLY A 33 -20.39 -1.30 6.45
N VAL A 34 -19.28 -1.66 7.11
CA VAL A 34 -19.28 -2.27 8.44
C VAL A 34 -19.59 -1.21 9.50
N SER A 35 -18.93 -0.06 9.44
CA SER A 35 -18.99 0.93 10.50
C SER A 35 -20.25 1.78 10.55
N LYS A 36 -21.10 1.76 9.52
CA LYS A 36 -22.43 2.41 9.58
C LYS A 36 -23.32 1.87 10.71
N HIS A 37 -22.95 0.72 11.30
CA HIS A 37 -23.59 0.13 12.45
C HIS A 37 -22.93 0.52 13.79
N LEU A 38 -21.78 1.19 13.74
CA LEU A 38 -20.98 1.60 14.90
C LEU A 38 -20.97 3.12 15.10
N MET A 39 -21.17 3.90 14.03
CA MET A 39 -21.12 5.37 14.07
C MET A 39 -21.98 6.02 12.98
N GLU A 40 -22.34 7.28 13.23
CA GLU A 40 -23.11 8.12 12.32
C GLU A 40 -22.21 9.11 11.56
N GLY A 41 -22.75 9.75 10.51
CA GLY A 41 -22.07 10.83 9.79
C GLY A 41 -21.03 10.38 8.76
N LEU A 42 -20.90 9.08 8.49
CA LEU A 42 -19.91 8.54 7.54
C LEU A 42 -20.10 9.10 6.11
N PRO A 43 -19.00 9.30 5.35
CA PRO A 43 -19.03 9.87 4.00
C PRO A 43 -19.42 8.78 2.97
N LEU A 44 -20.59 8.17 3.17
CA LEU A 44 -21.05 6.99 2.44
C LEU A 44 -21.05 7.25 0.92
N GLY A 45 -20.51 6.29 0.17
CA GLY A 45 -20.49 6.31 -1.30
C GLY A 45 -19.38 7.16 -1.92
N LYS A 46 -18.60 7.90 -1.12
CA LYS A 46 -17.41 8.60 -1.61
C LYS A 46 -16.21 7.66 -1.67
N GLN A 47 -15.38 7.83 -2.70
CA GLN A 47 -14.02 7.29 -2.73
C GLN A 47 -13.04 8.22 -2.01
N VAL A 48 -11.90 7.71 -1.53
CA VAL A 48 -10.91 8.51 -0.77
C VAL A 48 -10.51 9.80 -1.49
N HIS A 49 -10.39 9.76 -2.81
CA HIS A 49 -10.01 10.92 -3.62
C HIS A 49 -11.09 12.00 -3.73
N GLN A 50 -12.33 11.69 -3.33
CA GLN A 50 -13.49 12.58 -3.34
C GLN A 50 -13.75 13.17 -1.94
N MET A 51 -13.00 12.72 -0.93
CA MET A 51 -13.12 13.15 0.45
C MET A 51 -12.27 14.38 0.73
N ASN A 52 -12.81 15.32 1.50
CA ASN A 52 -12.01 16.39 2.11
C ASN A 52 -11.17 15.83 3.28
N ASP A 53 -10.34 16.67 3.90
CA ASP A 53 -9.41 16.21 4.94
C ASP A 53 -10.13 15.74 6.22
N ASP A 54 -11.25 16.39 6.59
CA ASP A 54 -12.07 15.96 7.73
C ASP A 54 -12.71 14.58 7.48
N GLU A 55 -13.22 14.35 6.27
CA GLU A 55 -13.80 13.08 5.85
C GLU A 55 -12.76 11.95 5.81
N LYS A 56 -11.53 12.26 5.36
CA LYS A 56 -10.40 11.32 5.41
C LYS A 56 -10.00 10.99 6.86
N GLY A 57 -9.94 12.01 7.72
CA GLY A 57 -9.70 11.82 9.15
C GLY A 57 -10.76 10.92 9.79
N MET A 58 -12.03 11.16 9.48
CA MET A 58 -13.14 10.33 9.93
C MET A 58 -13.03 8.89 9.38
N LEU A 59 -12.64 8.68 8.13
CA LEU A 59 -12.44 7.33 7.58
C LEU A 59 -11.33 6.57 8.33
N ILE A 60 -10.22 7.23 8.64
CA ILE A 60 -9.13 6.63 9.43
C ILE A 60 -9.62 6.28 10.83
N GLU A 61 -10.26 7.21 11.54
CA GLU A 61 -10.82 6.95 12.87
C GLU A 61 -11.84 5.80 12.85
N THR A 62 -12.68 5.75 11.81
CA THR A 62 -13.64 4.67 11.58
C THR A 62 -12.95 3.31 11.46
N LEU A 63 -11.86 3.27 10.69
CA LEU A 63 -11.04 2.07 10.57
C LEU A 63 -10.44 1.67 11.93
N LEU A 64 -9.85 2.60 12.68
CA LEU A 64 -9.26 2.33 14.01
C LEU A 64 -10.29 1.71 14.96
N ARG A 65 -11.51 2.25 14.98
CA ARG A 65 -12.62 1.72 15.77
C ARG A 65 -13.01 0.30 15.39
N VAL A 66 -13.04 -0.03 14.09
CA VAL A 66 -13.28 -1.42 13.64
C VAL A 66 -12.20 -2.36 14.18
N LEU A 67 -10.94 -1.93 14.19
CA LEU A 67 -9.85 -2.74 14.73
C LEU A 67 -9.96 -2.97 16.25
N GLU A 68 -10.52 -2.00 16.97
CA GLU A 68 -10.77 -2.08 18.41
C GLU A 68 -11.99 -2.94 18.72
N GLU A 69 -13.15 -2.61 18.15
CA GLU A 69 -14.44 -3.26 18.42
C GLU A 69 -14.42 -4.76 18.12
N PHE A 70 -13.80 -5.14 17.00
CA PHE A 70 -13.70 -6.55 16.59
C PHE A 70 -12.44 -7.25 17.12
N GLU A 71 -11.71 -6.61 18.03
CA GLU A 71 -10.48 -7.13 18.65
C GLU A 71 -9.46 -7.66 17.62
N ILE A 72 -9.31 -6.96 16.48
CA ILE A 72 -8.41 -7.36 15.39
C ILE A 72 -6.95 -7.27 15.87
N ASP A 73 -6.16 -8.31 15.66
CA ASP A 73 -4.83 -8.46 16.24
C ASP A 73 -3.74 -7.66 15.50
N GLY A 74 -3.98 -7.36 14.23
CA GLY A 74 -3.08 -6.55 13.43
C GLY A 74 -3.71 -5.97 12.18
N TYR A 75 -2.98 -5.05 11.54
CA TYR A 75 -3.48 -4.32 10.39
C TYR A 75 -2.40 -4.07 9.33
N THR A 76 -2.81 -3.99 8.07
CA THR A 76 -1.91 -3.72 6.94
C THR A 76 -1.82 -2.22 6.64
N CYS A 77 -0.63 -1.64 6.78
CA CYS A 77 -0.32 -0.31 6.26
C CYS A 77 0.15 -0.41 4.80
N LEU A 78 -0.29 0.53 3.97
CA LEU A 78 0.20 0.73 2.61
C LEU A 78 0.76 2.15 2.46
N PRO A 79 1.66 2.37 1.47
CA PRO A 79 2.05 3.72 1.06
C PRO A 79 0.82 4.57 0.75
N PHE A 80 0.71 5.74 1.37
CA PHE A 80 -0.38 6.67 1.17
C PHE A 80 0.13 8.10 1.02
N GLY A 81 -0.60 8.93 0.27
CA GLY A 81 -0.30 10.35 0.08
C GLY A 81 0.21 10.71 -1.33
N PRO A 82 0.76 11.92 -1.50
CA PRO A 82 1.33 12.39 -2.76
C PRO A 82 2.38 11.43 -3.33
N GLY A 83 2.50 11.35 -4.65
CA GLY A 83 3.48 10.48 -5.30
C GLY A 83 3.13 8.99 -5.28
N THR A 84 1.91 8.64 -4.85
CA THR A 84 1.41 7.26 -4.85
C THR A 84 0.19 7.12 -5.76
N GLU A 85 -0.15 5.88 -6.11
CA GLU A 85 -1.40 5.57 -6.83
C GLU A 85 -2.69 5.93 -6.05
N PHE A 86 -2.57 6.39 -4.80
CA PHE A 86 -3.68 6.85 -3.95
C PHE A 86 -3.70 8.38 -3.78
N SER A 87 -2.87 9.12 -4.52
CA SER A 87 -2.89 10.58 -4.49
C SER A 87 -4.21 11.14 -5.04
N ASN A 88 -4.49 12.41 -4.70
CA ASN A 88 -5.69 13.11 -5.15
C ASN A 88 -5.51 13.79 -6.51
N ASP A 89 -4.35 13.65 -7.14
CA ASP A 89 -4.00 14.37 -8.37
C ASP A 89 -4.95 14.03 -9.52
N VAL A 90 -5.19 15.01 -10.39
CA VAL A 90 -6.05 14.84 -11.59
C VAL A 90 -5.34 13.94 -12.59
N ASP A 91 -4.06 14.24 -12.86
CA ASP A 91 -3.16 13.37 -13.60
C ASP A 91 -2.45 12.45 -12.59
N LEU A 92 -3.08 11.30 -12.33
CA LEU A 92 -2.58 10.35 -11.33
C LEU A 92 -1.29 9.68 -11.82
N VAL A 93 -0.16 10.22 -11.39
CA VAL A 93 1.19 9.73 -11.68
C VAL A 93 1.93 9.54 -10.37
N ASP A 94 2.55 8.38 -10.17
CA ASP A 94 3.36 8.11 -8.98
C ASP A 94 4.78 8.69 -9.11
N ASP A 95 5.56 8.62 -8.03
CA ASP A 95 6.96 9.12 -7.99
C ASP A 95 7.88 8.40 -8.99
N TRP A 96 7.48 7.23 -9.48
CA TRP A 96 8.21 6.47 -10.50
C TRP A 96 7.86 6.92 -11.92
N GLY A 97 6.94 7.88 -12.09
CA GLY A 97 6.45 8.34 -13.39
C GLY A 97 5.42 7.40 -14.02
N VAL A 98 4.91 6.41 -13.28
CA VAL A 98 3.87 5.49 -13.75
C VAL A 98 2.53 6.22 -13.70
N GLY A 99 1.83 6.28 -14.83
CA GLY A 99 0.50 6.85 -14.90
C GLY A 99 -0.57 5.81 -14.59
N PHE A 100 -1.62 6.21 -13.89
CA PHE A 100 -2.73 5.36 -13.48
C PHE A 100 -4.07 5.91 -13.96
N THR A 101 -4.99 5.00 -14.28
CA THR A 101 -6.39 5.32 -14.55
C THR A 101 -7.23 4.92 -13.34
N ARG A 102 -7.98 5.88 -12.79
CA ARG A 102 -8.92 5.62 -11.71
C ARG A 102 -10.08 4.77 -12.20
N SER A 103 -10.53 3.84 -11.35
CA SER A 103 -11.69 3.00 -11.60
C SER A 103 -12.82 3.37 -10.63
N PRO A 104 -14.07 3.50 -11.09
CA PRO A 104 -15.20 3.65 -10.18
C PRO A 104 -15.44 2.39 -9.33
N TYR A 105 -14.80 1.27 -9.66
CA TYR A 105 -15.02 -0.04 -9.04
C TYR A 105 -13.85 -0.52 -8.16
N GLY A 106 -12.78 0.28 -7.98
CA GLY A 106 -11.67 -0.16 -7.13
C GLY A 106 -10.39 0.65 -7.31
N ILE A 107 -9.27 -0.02 -7.02
CA ILE A 107 -7.94 0.59 -7.04
C ILE A 107 -7.57 1.11 -8.44
N PRO A 108 -6.81 2.22 -8.53
CA PRO A 108 -6.30 2.70 -9.80
C PRO A 108 -5.42 1.67 -10.50
N VAL A 109 -5.55 1.61 -11.83
CA VAL A 109 -4.86 0.63 -12.67
C VAL A 109 -3.73 1.33 -13.45
N PRO A 110 -2.51 0.78 -13.46
CA PRO A 110 -1.42 1.30 -14.28
C PRO A 110 -1.82 1.35 -15.75
N SER A 111 -1.66 2.52 -16.38
CA SER A 111 -2.06 2.77 -17.77
C SER A 111 -0.98 3.46 -18.61
N ARG A 112 0.06 4.03 -17.97
CA ARG A 112 1.25 4.59 -18.65
C ARG A 112 2.52 4.09 -17.99
N HIS A 113 3.49 3.70 -18.83
CA HIS A 113 4.75 3.07 -18.41
C HIS A 113 5.92 3.91 -18.93
N PRO A 114 6.74 4.54 -18.06
CA PRO A 114 7.74 5.52 -18.49
C PRO A 114 9.01 4.90 -19.10
N VAL A 115 9.28 3.61 -18.91
CA VAL A 115 10.51 2.96 -19.39
C VAL A 115 10.16 1.85 -20.37
N GLN A 116 10.30 2.08 -21.68
CA GLN A 116 9.91 1.07 -22.68
C GLN A 116 11.11 0.31 -23.26
N THR A 117 12.29 0.92 -23.23
CA THR A 117 13.51 0.41 -23.85
C THR A 117 14.69 0.44 -22.89
N ALA A 118 15.79 -0.23 -23.26
CA ALA A 118 17.05 -0.15 -22.53
C ALA A 118 17.59 1.28 -22.47
N ALA A 119 17.47 2.05 -23.56
CA ALA A 119 17.89 3.45 -23.58
C ALA A 119 17.08 4.35 -22.63
N ASP A 120 15.77 4.05 -22.47
CA ASP A 120 14.95 4.75 -21.47
C ASP A 120 15.43 4.43 -20.06
N LEU A 121 15.78 3.16 -19.80
CA LEU A 121 16.28 2.72 -18.49
C LEU A 121 17.65 3.32 -18.16
N ASP A 122 18.55 3.43 -19.14
CA ASP A 122 19.87 4.04 -18.96
C ASP A 122 19.77 5.53 -18.54
N CYS A 123 18.69 6.21 -18.96
CA CYS A 123 18.42 7.60 -18.60
C CYS A 123 17.42 7.73 -17.44
N PHE A 124 16.90 6.64 -16.90
CA PHE A 124 15.86 6.68 -15.87
C PHE A 124 16.48 6.81 -14.48
N GLU A 125 16.09 7.87 -13.77
CA GLU A 125 16.46 8.06 -12.37
C GLU A 125 15.34 7.54 -11.46
N PRO A 126 15.56 6.45 -10.69
CA PRO A 126 14.57 5.99 -9.74
C PRO A 126 14.38 7.01 -8.61
N PRO A 127 13.14 7.21 -8.11
CA PRO A 127 12.90 8.09 -6.99
C PRO A 127 13.51 7.53 -5.71
N ALA A 128 13.81 8.40 -4.75
CA ALA A 128 14.14 7.99 -3.39
C ALA A 128 12.86 7.65 -2.60
N PRO A 129 12.88 6.66 -1.67
CA PRO A 129 11.76 6.43 -0.77
C PRO A 129 11.41 7.68 0.06
N SER A 130 10.12 8.01 0.15
CA SER A 130 9.63 9.15 0.94
C SER A 130 9.14 8.72 2.33
N ARG A 131 9.46 9.50 3.37
CA ARG A 131 8.96 9.26 4.73
C ARG A 131 7.45 9.51 4.82
N ASP A 132 6.94 10.42 3.99
CA ASP A 132 5.51 10.77 3.96
C ASP A 132 4.65 9.57 3.59
N HIS A 133 5.19 8.62 2.80
CA HIS A 133 4.50 7.37 2.46
C HIS A 133 4.31 6.45 3.68
N LEU A 134 5.03 6.66 4.78
CA LEU A 134 4.95 5.87 6.01
C LEU A 134 3.96 6.45 7.04
N LEU A 135 3.27 7.55 6.73
CA LEU A 135 2.40 8.26 7.68
C LEU A 135 1.40 7.34 8.40
N LEU A 136 0.78 6.40 7.68
CA LEU A 136 -0.17 5.47 8.28
C LEU A 136 0.49 4.53 9.29
N VAL A 137 1.75 4.13 9.07
CA VAL A 137 2.52 3.33 10.04
C VAL A 137 2.70 4.12 11.33
N ASP A 138 3.09 5.39 11.22
CA ASP A 138 3.33 6.25 12.38
C ASP A 138 2.02 6.50 13.16
N VAL A 139 0.89 6.74 12.47
CA VAL A 139 -0.44 6.86 13.09
C VAL A 139 -0.84 5.59 13.85
N LEU A 140 -0.62 4.40 13.27
CA LEU A 140 -0.96 3.15 13.95
C LEU A 140 -0.03 2.82 15.11
N LYS A 141 1.27 3.13 14.98
CA LYS A 141 2.24 2.99 16.08
C LYS A 141 1.83 3.89 17.25
N ASP A 142 1.43 5.13 16.98
CA ASP A 142 0.97 6.05 18.02
C ASP A 142 -0.34 5.58 18.69
N ARG A 143 -1.33 5.16 17.89
CA ARG A 143 -2.63 4.71 18.42
C ARG A 143 -2.54 3.42 19.22
N PHE A 144 -1.85 2.40 18.71
CA PHE A 144 -1.88 1.05 19.25
C PHE A 144 -0.61 0.64 19.99
N GLN A 145 0.46 1.43 19.89
CA GLN A 145 1.74 1.14 20.55
C GLN A 145 2.17 -0.31 20.28
N ASP A 146 2.33 -1.11 21.34
CA ASP A 146 2.71 -2.52 21.26
C ASP A 146 1.52 -3.51 21.36
N GLU A 147 0.27 -3.03 21.34
CA GLU A 147 -0.93 -3.86 21.52
C GLU A 147 -1.30 -4.65 20.25
N LYS A 148 -1.09 -4.09 19.06
CA LYS A 148 -1.44 -4.70 17.77
C LYS A 148 -0.23 -4.80 16.85
N ALA A 149 -0.21 -5.82 15.98
CA ALA A 149 0.82 -5.93 14.95
C ALA A 149 0.54 -4.99 13.78
N ILE A 150 1.58 -4.37 13.23
CA ILE A 150 1.51 -3.58 12.01
C ILE A 150 2.21 -4.34 10.90
N PHE A 151 1.51 -4.61 9.81
CA PHE A 151 2.04 -5.22 8.60
C PHE A 151 2.32 -4.13 7.57
N TRP A 152 3.59 -3.82 7.33
CA TRP A 152 3.95 -2.95 6.22
C TRP A 152 3.83 -3.70 4.89
N MET A 153 2.93 -3.24 4.02
CA MET A 153 2.77 -3.80 2.68
C MET A 153 3.42 -2.88 1.65
N MET A 154 4.47 -3.41 1.02
CA MET A 154 5.12 -2.77 -0.11
C MET A 154 4.87 -3.53 -1.41
N ARG A 155 5.02 -2.85 -2.54
CA ARG A 155 5.02 -3.51 -3.84
C ARG A 155 6.30 -4.33 -3.99
N GLY A 156 6.16 -5.62 -4.26
CA GLY A 156 7.30 -6.49 -4.57
C GLY A 156 7.92 -6.18 -5.93
N ALA A 157 9.12 -6.71 -6.16
CA ALA A 157 9.92 -6.38 -7.34
C ALA A 157 9.16 -6.56 -8.65
N PHE A 158 8.56 -7.73 -8.86
CA PHE A 158 7.73 -8.01 -10.04
C PHE A 158 6.66 -6.93 -10.30
N VAL A 159 5.88 -6.58 -9.27
CA VAL A 159 4.75 -5.65 -9.43
C VAL A 159 5.23 -4.26 -9.84
N ARG A 160 6.30 -3.77 -9.22
CA ARG A 160 6.83 -2.45 -9.55
C ARG A 160 7.55 -2.47 -10.91
N SER A 161 8.27 -3.54 -11.23
CA SER A 161 8.95 -3.68 -12.53
C SER A 161 7.97 -3.65 -13.70
N TRP A 162 6.92 -4.47 -13.70
CA TRP A 162 5.97 -4.46 -14.83
C TRP A 162 5.19 -3.15 -14.90
N ARG A 163 4.92 -2.48 -13.77
CA ARG A 163 4.29 -1.16 -13.77
C ARG A 163 5.19 -0.11 -14.43
N LEU A 164 6.50 -0.21 -14.25
CA LEU A 164 7.46 0.70 -14.84
C LEU A 164 7.57 0.52 -16.35
N ILE A 165 7.56 -0.73 -16.82
CA ILE A 165 7.88 -1.03 -18.23
C ILE A 165 6.72 -1.52 -19.09
N GLY A 166 5.57 -1.79 -18.47
CA GLY A 166 4.38 -2.39 -19.08
C GLY A 166 4.40 -3.92 -19.02
N MET A 167 3.25 -4.54 -18.73
CA MET A 167 3.14 -6.01 -18.57
C MET A 167 3.54 -6.77 -19.85
N THR A 168 3.03 -6.36 -21.01
CA THR A 168 3.38 -7.01 -22.28
C THR A 168 4.87 -6.92 -22.56
N ASN A 169 5.46 -5.74 -22.38
CA ASN A 169 6.90 -5.53 -22.58
C ASN A 169 7.71 -6.37 -21.58
N TYR A 170 7.31 -6.39 -20.31
CA TYR A 170 7.93 -7.22 -19.27
C TYR A 170 7.97 -8.69 -19.67
N MET A 171 6.85 -9.24 -20.14
CA MET A 171 6.77 -10.63 -20.58
C MET A 171 7.59 -10.91 -21.86
N MET A 172 7.61 -9.99 -22.82
CA MET A 172 8.42 -10.14 -24.04
C MET A 172 9.92 -10.07 -23.71
N MET A 173 10.34 -9.10 -22.90
CA MET A 173 11.74 -8.90 -22.53
C MET A 173 12.28 -10.03 -21.63
N MET A 174 11.44 -10.76 -20.89
CA MET A 174 11.90 -12.01 -20.25
C MET A 174 12.51 -13.02 -21.23
N TYR A 175 12.06 -13.01 -22.49
CA TYR A 175 12.58 -13.88 -23.54
C TYR A 175 13.62 -13.16 -24.40
N ASP A 176 13.30 -11.93 -24.85
CA ASP A 176 14.12 -11.20 -25.83
C ASP A 176 15.37 -10.56 -25.21
N ASN A 177 15.29 -10.10 -23.95
CA ASN A 177 16.39 -9.45 -23.24
C ASN A 177 16.27 -9.63 -21.71
N PRO A 178 16.62 -10.82 -21.17
CA PRO A 178 16.51 -11.08 -19.74
C PRO A 178 17.36 -10.13 -18.88
N ASP A 179 18.50 -9.67 -19.39
CA ASP A 179 19.39 -8.75 -18.69
C ASP A 179 18.70 -7.41 -18.40
N PHE A 180 17.90 -6.91 -19.35
CA PHE A 180 17.07 -5.72 -19.11
C PHE A 180 16.10 -5.92 -17.94
N ILE A 181 15.45 -7.09 -17.85
CA ILE A 181 14.55 -7.42 -16.73
C ILE A 181 15.33 -7.48 -15.41
N HIS A 182 16.53 -8.06 -15.41
CA HIS A 182 17.38 -8.12 -14.23
C HIS A 182 17.79 -6.71 -13.75
N CYS A 183 18.18 -5.81 -14.65
CA CYS A 183 18.50 -4.43 -14.32
C CYS A 183 17.31 -3.70 -13.68
N VAL A 184 16.10 -3.83 -14.27
CA VAL A 184 14.89 -3.22 -13.71
C VAL A 184 14.56 -3.81 -12.33
N ALA A 185 14.66 -5.14 -12.19
CA ALA A 185 14.38 -5.82 -10.92
C ALA A 185 15.37 -5.43 -9.82
N GLU A 186 16.66 -5.28 -10.15
CA GLU A 186 17.68 -4.84 -9.19
C GLU A 186 17.40 -3.42 -8.69
N MET A 187 17.14 -2.48 -9.61
CA MET A 187 16.83 -1.08 -9.29
C MET A 187 15.62 -0.99 -8.34
N VAL A 188 14.53 -1.67 -8.69
CA VAL A 188 13.31 -1.73 -7.89
C VAL A 188 13.56 -2.38 -6.53
N THR A 189 14.35 -3.46 -6.48
CA THR A 189 14.67 -4.16 -5.23
C THR A 189 15.47 -3.28 -4.30
N ARG A 190 16.43 -2.50 -4.82
CA ARG A 190 17.21 -1.53 -4.03
C ARG A 190 16.31 -0.51 -3.36
N PHE A 191 15.38 0.09 -4.11
CA PHE A 191 14.36 0.97 -3.54
C PHE A 191 13.55 0.31 -2.42
N SER A 192 13.12 -0.95 -2.61
CA SER A 192 12.39 -1.68 -1.59
C SER A 192 13.23 -1.88 -0.32
N LEU A 193 14.52 -2.18 -0.45
CA LEU A 193 15.43 -2.30 0.70
C LEU A 193 15.60 -0.96 1.43
N ASP A 194 15.77 0.13 0.67
CA ASP A 194 15.89 1.48 1.24
C ASP A 194 14.61 1.88 1.99
N GLN A 195 13.44 1.54 1.47
CA GLN A 195 12.16 1.77 2.15
C GLN A 195 12.02 0.93 3.44
N LEU A 196 12.53 -0.31 3.46
CA LEU A 196 12.54 -1.14 4.68
C LEU A 196 13.46 -0.56 5.75
N ASN A 197 14.59 0.04 5.38
CA ASN A 197 15.52 0.69 6.32
C ASN A 197 14.90 1.89 7.05
N MET A 198 13.76 2.40 6.58
CA MET A 198 13.06 3.51 7.20
C MET A 198 12.07 3.08 8.29
N LEU A 199 11.67 1.80 8.38
CA LEU A 199 10.62 1.33 9.30
C LEU A 199 11.06 1.21 10.76
#